data_AF-Q2V913-F1
#
_entry.id   AF-Q2V913-F1
#
_cell.length_a   1.000
_cell.length_b   1.000
_cell.length_c   1.000
_cell.angle_alpha   90.00
_cell.angle_beta   90.00
_cell.angle_gamma   90.00
#
_symmetry.space_group_name_H-M   'P 1'
#
loop_
_entity.id
_entity.type
_entity.pdbx_description
1 polymer ?
#
loop_
_entity_poly.entity_id
_entity_poly.type
_entity_poly.pdbx_seq_one_letter_code
_entity_poly.pdbx_strand_id
1 'polypeptide(L)'
;GGYGLIRIMYMFSPSIEISYPFIILALWGILMTSLICTRQTDLKSLIAYSSVSHMGLVVAAALIQTPWSLAGAIVLMVSHGMTSSALFCLANTTYERTHSRTMLLTRGLQMALPLMTAWWLLLNLFNMALPPTPNLWGELMIMASLFNWSPWTIAITGLGTLLTAAYTMHMFLMTQRGQLPKHLKYIPPNFTREHCLLTMHLLPMLLIMMKP
;
A
#
# COMPACT_ATOMS: atom_id res chain seq x y z
N GLY A 1 -10.61 2.29 -12.59
CA GLY A 1 -9.93 3.60 -12.64
C GLY A 1 -8.78 3.59 -13.64
N GLY A 2 -7.57 3.22 -13.20
CA GLY A 2 -6.35 3.31 -14.00
C GLY A 2 -6.40 2.65 -15.38
N TYR A 3 -6.91 1.41 -15.49
CA TYR A 3 -7.10 0.77 -16.80
C TYR A 3 -7.95 1.61 -17.78
N GLY A 4 -9.03 2.21 -17.29
CA GLY A 4 -9.90 3.08 -18.07
C GLY A 4 -9.18 4.35 -18.52
N LEU A 5 -8.41 4.97 -17.63
CA LEU A 5 -7.54 6.11 -17.98
C LEU A 5 -6.58 5.73 -19.11
N ILE A 6 -5.85 4.63 -19.00
CA ILE A 6 -4.89 4.19 -20.02
C ILE A 6 -5.57 3.99 -21.38
N ARG A 7 -6.76 3.37 -21.41
CA ARG A 7 -7.49 3.13 -22.66
C ARG A 7 -8.03 4.42 -23.29
N ILE A 8 -8.59 5.32 -22.49
CA ILE A 8 -9.12 6.60 -22.99
C ILE A 8 -7.99 7.50 -23.49
N MET A 9 -6.87 7.55 -22.77
CA MET A 9 -5.69 8.35 -23.11
C MET A 9 -5.07 7.96 -24.45
N TYR A 10 -5.17 6.68 -24.84
CA TYR A 10 -4.74 6.23 -26.16
C TYR A 10 -5.65 6.72 -27.28
N MET A 11 -6.96 6.85 -27.03
CA MET A 11 -7.93 7.37 -28.02
C MET A 11 -7.95 8.89 -28.07
N PHE A 12 -7.81 9.54 -26.92
CA PHE A 12 -7.78 10.98 -26.74
C PHE A 12 -6.51 11.33 -26.00
N SER A 13 -5.42 11.62 -26.72
CA SER A 13 -4.22 12.18 -26.11
C SER A 13 -4.55 13.62 -25.67
N PRO A 14 -4.73 13.91 -24.37
CA PRO A 14 -4.98 15.27 -23.94
C PRO A 14 -3.79 16.14 -24.32
N SER A 15 -4.03 17.43 -24.58
CA SER A 15 -2.92 18.36 -24.64
C SER A 15 -2.17 18.30 -23.31
N ILE A 16 -0.84 18.35 -23.40
CA ILE A 16 0.06 18.29 -22.23
C ILE A 16 -0.38 19.31 -21.17
N GLU A 17 -0.89 20.46 -21.62
CA GLU A 17 -1.38 21.55 -20.77
C GLU A 17 -2.54 21.17 -19.84
N ILE A 18 -3.50 20.35 -20.31
CA ILE A 18 -4.66 19.93 -19.50
C ILE A 18 -4.24 18.89 -18.44
N SER A 19 -3.15 18.16 -18.67
CA SER A 19 -2.68 17.11 -17.75
C SER A 19 -1.98 17.65 -16.49
N TYR A 20 -1.31 18.81 -16.57
CA TYR A 20 -0.55 19.40 -15.46
C TYR A 20 -1.32 19.51 -14.13
N PRO A 21 -2.54 20.10 -14.07
CA PRO A 21 -3.25 20.24 -12.79
C PRO A 21 -3.55 18.89 -12.13
N PHE A 22 -3.83 17.84 -12.92
CA PHE A 22 -4.08 16.51 -12.39
C PHE A 22 -2.80 15.81 -11.91
N ILE A 23 -1.67 16.00 -12.61
CA ILE A 23 -0.37 15.50 -12.17
C ILE A 23 0.03 16.17 -10.84
N ILE A 24 -0.13 17.50 -10.73
CA ILE A 24 0.17 18.25 -9.50
C ILE A 24 -0.73 17.77 -8.35
N LEU A 25 -2.03 17.61 -8.59
CA LEU A 25 -2.97 17.09 -7.60
C LEU A 25 -2.58 15.67 -7.14
N ALA A 26 -2.18 14.80 -8.07
CA ALA A 26 -1.76 13.44 -7.76
C ALA A 26 -0.49 13.43 -6.92
N LEU A 27 0.55 14.19 -7.33
CA LEU A 27 1.82 14.28 -6.62
C LEU A 27 1.67 14.87 -5.21
N TRP A 28 0.91 15.95 -5.08
CA TRP A 28 0.62 16.54 -3.78
C TRP A 28 -0.26 15.63 -2.92
N GLY A 29 -1.22 14.94 -3.54
CA GLY A 29 -2.09 13.96 -2.91
C GLY A 29 -1.31 12.81 -2.28
N ILE A 30 -0.24 12.33 -2.92
CA ILE A 30 0.66 11.29 -2.34
C ILE A 30 1.21 11.75 -0.98
N LEU A 31 1.72 12.98 -0.90
CA LEU A 31 2.26 13.53 0.35
C LEU A 31 1.17 13.73 1.40
N MET A 32 0.04 14.32 1.01
CA MET A 32 -1.03 14.63 1.96
C MET A 32 -1.68 13.37 2.53
N THR A 33 -1.96 12.38 1.69
CA THR A 33 -2.57 11.12 2.14
C THR A 33 -1.61 10.29 3.00
N SER A 34 -0.32 10.27 2.67
CA SER A 34 0.68 9.60 3.51
C SER A 34 0.87 10.30 4.87
N LEU A 35 0.83 11.64 4.93
CA LEU A 35 0.80 12.38 6.19
C LEU A 35 -0.45 12.05 7.02
N ILE A 36 -1.63 11.99 6.38
CA ILE A 36 -2.86 11.56 7.05
C ILE A 36 -2.69 10.17 7.66
N CYS A 37 -2.09 9.21 6.93
CA CYS A 37 -1.86 7.84 7.41
C CYS A 37 -1.04 7.81 8.71
N THR A 38 -0.07 8.71 8.92
CA THR A 38 0.72 8.74 10.16
C THR A 38 -0.07 9.13 11.41
N ARG A 39 -1.24 9.76 11.24
CA ARG A 39 -2.12 10.21 12.33
C ARG A 39 -3.42 9.41 12.42
N GLN A 40 -3.65 8.45 11.53
CA GLN A 40 -4.87 7.65 11.54
C GLN A 40 -4.94 6.74 12.76
N THR A 41 -6.05 6.84 13.50
CA THR A 41 -6.37 5.99 14.65
C THR A 41 -7.07 4.71 14.25
N ASP A 42 -7.77 4.73 13.12
CA ASP A 42 -8.55 3.62 12.58
C ASP A 42 -7.72 2.83 11.57
N LEU A 43 -7.65 1.51 11.78
CA LEU A 43 -6.77 0.65 10.99
C LEU A 43 -7.27 0.48 9.55
N LYS A 44 -8.59 0.31 9.35
CA LYS A 44 -9.16 0.19 7.99
C LYS A 44 -9.09 1.51 7.22
N SER A 45 -9.21 2.67 7.89
CA SER A 45 -9.05 3.96 7.21
C SER A 45 -7.59 4.22 6.87
N LEU A 46 -6.63 3.84 7.72
CA LEU A 46 -5.21 3.92 7.40
C LEU A 46 -4.88 3.15 6.11
N ILE A 47 -5.37 1.90 6.00
CA ILE A 47 -5.17 1.11 4.77
C ILE A 47 -5.84 1.78 3.57
N ALA A 48 -7.05 2.35 3.73
CA ALA A 48 -7.73 3.07 2.65
C ALA A 48 -6.98 4.34 2.20
N TYR A 49 -6.44 5.14 3.12
CA TYR A 49 -5.64 6.31 2.74
C TYR A 49 -4.30 5.90 2.12
N SER A 50 -3.70 4.79 2.57
CA SER A 50 -2.49 4.24 1.94
C SER A 50 -2.75 3.88 0.48
N SER A 51 -3.91 3.30 0.14
CA SER A 51 -4.24 2.95 -1.24
C SER A 51 -4.45 4.18 -2.13
N VAL A 52 -5.00 5.28 -1.59
CA VAL A 52 -5.06 6.56 -2.32
C VAL A 52 -3.65 7.07 -2.64
N SER A 53 -2.68 6.91 -1.71
CA SER A 53 -1.30 7.34 -1.95
C SER A 53 -0.63 6.56 -3.09
N HIS A 54 -0.70 5.22 -3.10
CA HIS A 54 -0.13 4.41 -4.20
C HIS A 54 -0.86 4.64 -5.53
N MET A 55 -2.19 4.80 -5.51
CA MET A 55 -2.94 5.10 -6.73
C MET A 55 -2.67 6.51 -7.27
N GLY A 56 -2.24 7.45 -6.43
CA GLY A 56 -1.75 8.76 -6.86
C GLY A 56 -0.54 8.64 -7.82
N LEU A 57 0.40 7.73 -7.52
CA LEU A 57 1.51 7.42 -8.43
C LEU A 57 1.01 6.87 -9.77
N VAL A 58 0.02 5.98 -9.74
CA VAL A 58 -0.58 5.39 -10.95
C VAL A 58 -1.24 6.48 -11.82
N VAL A 59 -1.94 7.44 -11.21
CA VAL A 59 -2.55 8.57 -11.96
C VAL A 59 -1.48 9.44 -12.60
N ALA A 60 -0.44 9.84 -11.86
CA ALA A 60 0.65 10.65 -12.40
C ALA A 60 1.36 9.92 -13.55
N ALA A 61 1.63 8.62 -13.38
CA ALA A 61 2.28 7.78 -14.38
C ALA A 61 1.44 7.60 -15.66
N ALA A 62 0.13 7.42 -15.51
CA ALA A 62 -0.79 7.28 -16.64
C ALA A 62 -0.93 8.57 -17.46
N LEU A 63 -0.81 9.75 -16.82
CA LEU A 63 -0.89 11.05 -17.49
C LEU A 63 0.38 11.43 -18.26
N ILE A 64 1.55 10.93 -17.85
CA ILE A 64 2.83 11.18 -18.54
C ILE A 64 3.01 10.28 -19.79
N GLN A 65 2.31 9.15 -19.84
CA GLN A 65 2.18 8.28 -21.04
C GLN A 65 3.51 7.75 -21.64
N THR A 66 4.58 7.64 -20.85
CA THR A 66 5.80 6.96 -21.30
C THR A 66 5.66 5.44 -21.20
N PRO A 67 6.39 4.64 -22.01
CA PRO A 67 6.31 3.19 -21.92
C PRO A 67 6.72 2.67 -20.53
N TRP A 68 7.72 3.30 -19.90
CA TRP A 68 8.15 2.99 -18.53
C TRP A 68 7.09 3.34 -17.49
N SER A 69 6.43 4.50 -17.61
CA SER A 69 5.39 4.91 -16.67
C SER A 69 4.16 4.01 -16.76
N LEU A 70 3.74 3.60 -17.97
CA LEU A 70 2.62 2.70 -18.17
C LEU A 70 2.92 1.28 -17.67
N ALA A 71 4.10 0.74 -17.95
CA ALA A 71 4.53 -0.56 -17.42
C ALA A 71 4.54 -0.54 -15.88
N GLY A 72 5.17 0.48 -15.28
CA GLY A 72 5.20 0.65 -13.82
C GLY A 72 3.81 0.81 -13.21
N ALA A 73 2.91 1.57 -13.86
CA ALA A 73 1.53 1.75 -13.42
C ALA A 73 0.74 0.44 -13.39
N ILE A 74 0.90 -0.42 -14.41
CA ILE A 74 0.22 -1.72 -14.46
C ILE A 74 0.75 -2.65 -13.36
N VAL A 75 2.07 -2.74 -13.23
CA VAL A 75 2.72 -3.55 -12.18
C VAL A 75 2.22 -3.10 -10.80
N LEU A 76 2.27 -1.80 -10.51
CA LEU A 76 1.85 -1.23 -9.23
C LEU A 76 0.35 -1.45 -8.95
N MET A 77 -0.53 -1.33 -9.96
CA MET A 77 -1.96 -1.59 -9.78
C MET A 77 -2.23 -3.05 -9.36
N VAL A 78 -1.57 -4.01 -10.02
CA VAL A 78 -1.76 -5.43 -9.73
C VAL A 78 -1.19 -5.78 -8.36
N SER A 79 0.05 -5.38 -8.10
CA SER A 79 0.74 -5.71 -6.85
C SER A 79 0.09 -5.02 -5.65
N HIS A 80 -0.27 -3.74 -5.77
CA HIS A 80 -0.96 -3.02 -4.71
C HIS A 80 -2.37 -3.58 -4.46
N GLY A 81 -3.07 -4.02 -5.51
CA GLY A 81 -4.39 -4.67 -5.36
C GLY A 81 -4.32 -5.93 -4.49
N MET A 82 -3.26 -6.72 -4.64
CA MET A 82 -3.01 -7.90 -3.81
C MET A 82 -2.53 -7.57 -2.39
N THR A 83 -1.65 -6.56 -2.21
CA THR A 83 -1.19 -6.17 -0.86
C THR A 83 -2.30 -5.52 -0.03
N SER A 84 -3.05 -4.59 -0.62
CA SER A 84 -4.11 -3.86 0.07
C SER A 84 -5.27 -4.78 0.49
N SER A 85 -5.70 -5.68 -0.39
CA SER A 85 -6.72 -6.70 -0.05
C SER A 85 -6.27 -7.58 1.12
N ALA A 86 -5.03 -8.07 1.10
CA ALA A 86 -4.48 -8.87 2.20
C ALA A 86 -4.38 -8.09 3.53
N LEU A 87 -3.99 -6.80 3.47
CA LEU A 87 -3.99 -5.91 4.64
C LEU A 87 -5.41 -5.67 5.19
N PHE A 88 -6.40 -5.49 4.32
CA PHE A 88 -7.81 -5.40 4.75
C PHE A 88 -8.30 -6.70 5.39
N CYS A 89 -7.83 -7.85 4.92
CA CYS A 89 -8.13 -9.13 5.53
C CYS A 89 -7.46 -9.28 6.91
N LEU A 90 -6.20 -8.88 7.07
CA LEU A 90 -5.55 -8.81 8.38
C LEU A 90 -6.31 -7.89 9.34
N ALA A 91 -6.69 -6.70 8.88
CA ALA A 91 -7.55 -5.77 9.62
C ALA A 91 -8.87 -6.41 10.05
N ASN A 92 -9.42 -7.29 9.21
CA ASN A 92 -10.65 -7.99 9.51
C ASN A 92 -10.45 -9.07 10.57
N THR A 93 -9.35 -9.85 10.53
CA THR A 93 -9.06 -10.85 11.57
C THR A 93 -8.90 -10.21 12.95
N THR A 94 -8.30 -9.02 13.03
CA THR A 94 -8.24 -8.26 14.29
C THR A 94 -9.62 -7.77 14.71
N TYR A 95 -10.42 -7.28 13.76
CA TYR A 95 -11.77 -6.78 14.02
C TYR A 95 -12.74 -7.88 14.49
N GLU A 96 -12.66 -9.10 13.93
CA GLU A 96 -13.48 -10.24 14.36
C GLU A 96 -13.22 -10.62 15.83
N ARG A 97 -12.04 -10.28 16.39
CA ARG A 97 -11.68 -10.54 17.79
C ARG A 97 -12.00 -9.38 18.73
N THR A 98 -11.78 -8.15 18.29
CA THR A 98 -11.90 -6.96 19.16
C THR A 98 -13.20 -6.19 18.99
N HIS A 99 -13.94 -6.45 17.90
CA HIS A 99 -15.11 -5.67 17.46
C HIS A 99 -14.87 -4.16 17.34
N SER A 100 -13.60 -3.73 17.29
CA SER A 100 -13.19 -2.34 17.16
C SER A 100 -12.19 -2.18 16.03
N ARG A 101 -12.25 -1.04 15.33
CA ARG A 101 -11.31 -0.68 14.25
C ARG A 101 -10.11 0.15 14.75
N THR A 102 -10.12 0.52 16.02
CA THR A 102 -9.15 1.40 16.65
C THR A 102 -7.82 0.68 16.89
N MET A 103 -6.76 1.21 16.30
CA MET A 103 -5.42 0.60 16.34
C MET A 103 -4.85 0.50 17.76
N LEU A 104 -5.12 1.50 18.59
CA LEU A 104 -4.66 1.54 19.98
C LEU A 104 -5.23 0.39 20.84
N LEU A 105 -6.41 -0.13 20.50
CA LEU A 105 -7.05 -1.22 21.25
C LEU A 105 -6.52 -2.60 20.87
N THR A 106 -5.75 -2.72 19.79
CA THR A 106 -5.25 -3.98 19.22
C THR A 106 -3.74 -4.17 19.40
N ARG A 107 -3.14 -3.51 20.41
CA ARG A 107 -1.70 -3.56 20.69
C ARG A 107 -1.20 -4.93 21.16
N GLY A 108 0.08 -5.20 20.92
CA GLY A 108 0.81 -6.32 21.51
C GLY A 108 0.38 -7.71 21.03
N LEU A 109 -0.28 -7.82 19.88
CA LEU A 109 -0.78 -9.10 19.36
C LEU A 109 0.30 -10.14 19.10
N GLN A 110 1.58 -9.76 19.03
CA GLN A 110 2.70 -10.70 18.89
C GLN A 110 2.80 -11.72 20.00
N MET A 111 2.47 -11.34 21.24
CA MET A 111 2.53 -12.27 22.36
C MET A 111 1.44 -13.34 22.30
N ALA A 112 0.29 -13.04 21.69
CA ALA A 112 -0.85 -13.95 21.63
C ALA A 112 -0.94 -14.72 20.31
N LEU A 113 -0.61 -14.10 19.17
CA LEU A 113 -0.81 -14.65 17.82
C LEU A 113 0.48 -14.56 16.98
N PRO A 114 1.57 -15.25 17.35
CA PRO A 114 2.89 -15.08 16.72
C PRO A 114 2.86 -15.40 15.21
N LEU A 115 2.14 -16.43 14.78
CA LEU A 115 2.02 -16.75 13.35
C LEU A 115 1.24 -15.67 12.58
N MET A 116 0.23 -15.02 13.19
CA MET A 116 -0.44 -13.88 12.55
C MET A 116 0.53 -12.72 12.37
N THR A 117 1.46 -12.54 13.31
CA THR A 117 2.41 -11.43 13.26
C THR A 117 3.44 -11.59 12.15
N ALA A 118 3.79 -12.83 11.79
CA ALA A 118 4.60 -13.10 10.62
C ALA A 118 3.90 -12.65 9.34
N TRP A 119 2.58 -12.91 9.21
CA TRP A 119 1.78 -12.41 8.08
C TRP A 119 1.70 -10.88 8.07
N TRP A 120 1.48 -10.26 9.23
CA TRP A 120 1.54 -8.80 9.38
C TRP A 120 2.87 -8.24 8.93
N LEU A 121 4.00 -8.83 9.35
CA LEU A 121 5.32 -8.37 8.97
C LEU A 121 5.51 -8.48 7.46
N LEU A 122 5.26 -9.65 6.87
CA LEU A 122 5.42 -9.87 5.43
C LEU A 122 4.60 -8.89 4.59
N LEU A 123 3.33 -8.69 4.92
CA LEU A 123 2.46 -7.77 4.18
C LEU A 123 2.83 -6.30 4.39
N ASN A 124 3.35 -5.92 5.56
CA ASN A 124 3.92 -4.59 5.76
C ASN A 124 5.19 -4.38 4.92
N LEU A 125 6.08 -5.37 4.84
CA LEU A 125 7.26 -5.30 3.98
C LEU A 125 6.88 -5.16 2.51
N PHE A 126 5.83 -5.86 2.07
CA PHE A 126 5.32 -5.72 0.71
C PHE A 126 4.70 -4.33 0.48
N ASN A 127 3.98 -3.79 1.46
CA ASN A 127 3.39 -2.46 1.34
C ASN A 127 4.43 -1.32 1.39
N MET A 128 5.55 -1.52 2.08
CA MET A 128 6.71 -0.60 2.08
C MET A 128 7.56 -0.73 0.80
N ALA A 129 7.17 -1.60 -0.14
CA ALA A 129 7.93 -1.84 -1.37
C ALA A 129 9.38 -2.27 -1.09
N LEU A 130 9.60 -3.25 -0.20
CA LEU A 130 10.93 -3.80 0.05
C LEU A 130 11.44 -4.59 -1.19
N PRO A 131 12.72 -4.52 -1.60
CA PRO A 131 13.25 -5.40 -2.64
C PRO A 131 13.17 -6.88 -2.20
N PRO A 132 12.79 -7.83 -3.08
CA PRO A 132 12.55 -7.76 -4.53
C PRO A 132 11.06 -7.71 -4.94
N THR A 133 10.19 -7.03 -4.18
CA THR A 133 8.73 -7.06 -4.42
C THR A 133 8.30 -6.33 -5.71
N PRO A 134 7.19 -6.74 -6.36
CA PRO A 134 6.67 -6.06 -7.54
C PRO A 134 6.21 -4.63 -7.24
N ASN A 135 5.80 -4.33 -6.00
CA ASN A 135 5.51 -2.95 -5.58
C ASN A 135 6.71 -2.03 -5.80
N LEU A 136 7.92 -2.47 -5.42
CA LEU A 136 9.14 -1.69 -5.64
C LEU A 136 9.40 -1.48 -7.13
N TRP A 137 9.27 -2.52 -7.95
CA TRP A 137 9.48 -2.40 -9.39
C TRP A 137 8.51 -1.41 -10.03
N GLY A 138 7.24 -1.48 -9.67
CA GLY A 138 6.23 -0.52 -10.12
C GLY A 138 6.56 0.91 -9.69
N GLU A 139 6.84 1.13 -8.40
CA GLU A 139 7.18 2.46 -7.88
C GLU A 139 8.47 3.04 -8.49
N LEU A 140 9.50 2.22 -8.65
CA LEU A 140 10.78 2.66 -9.20
C LEU A 140 10.68 3.02 -10.68
N MET A 141 9.95 2.24 -11.49
CA MET A 141 9.67 2.59 -12.89
C MET A 141 8.90 3.91 -13.00
N ILE A 142 7.90 4.11 -12.14
CA ILE A 142 7.12 5.36 -12.11
C ILE A 142 8.02 6.53 -11.69
N MET A 143 8.82 6.39 -10.63
CA MET A 143 9.73 7.44 -10.16
C MET A 143 10.77 7.81 -11.22
N ALA A 144 11.36 6.83 -11.93
CA ALA A 144 12.30 7.09 -13.00
C ALA A 144 11.65 7.84 -14.18
N SER A 145 10.42 7.46 -14.56
CA SER A 145 9.68 8.16 -15.62
C SER A 145 9.27 9.59 -15.24
N LEU A 146 8.88 9.80 -13.99
CA LEU A 146 8.56 11.12 -13.44
C LEU A 146 9.79 12.02 -13.37
N PHE A 147 10.94 11.47 -12.95
CA PHE A 147 12.20 12.20 -12.93
C PHE A 147 12.62 12.68 -14.32
N ASN A 148 12.46 11.82 -15.33
CA ASN A 148 12.71 12.19 -16.72
C ASN A 148 11.73 13.26 -17.23
N TRP A 149 10.49 13.27 -16.73
CA TRP A 149 9.49 14.28 -17.09
C TRP A 149 9.77 15.64 -16.42
N SER A 150 10.05 15.66 -15.12
CA SER A 150 10.67 16.82 -14.47
C SER A 150 11.48 16.41 -13.23
N PRO A 151 12.74 16.88 -13.09
CA PRO A 151 13.62 16.45 -12.00
C PRO A 151 13.07 16.75 -10.59
N TRP A 152 12.28 17.80 -10.42
CA TRP A 152 11.69 18.18 -9.13
C TRP A 152 10.76 17.12 -8.54
N THR A 153 10.19 16.24 -9.38
CA THR A 153 9.30 15.18 -8.91
C THR A 153 9.99 14.19 -7.99
N ILE A 154 11.30 13.98 -8.13
CA ILE A 154 12.04 13.01 -7.29
C ILE A 154 12.02 13.38 -5.82
N ALA A 155 12.00 14.69 -5.51
CA ALA A 155 11.91 15.15 -4.13
C ALA A 155 10.54 14.78 -3.53
N ILE A 156 9.47 14.96 -4.30
CA ILE A 156 8.11 14.65 -3.89
C ILE A 156 7.90 13.13 -3.77
N THR A 157 8.29 12.36 -4.78
CA THR A 157 8.12 10.90 -4.75
C THR A 157 9.04 10.25 -3.72
N GLY A 158 10.28 10.74 -3.58
CA GLY A 158 11.21 10.30 -2.54
C GLY A 158 10.67 10.54 -1.13
N LEU A 159 10.15 11.74 -0.84
CA LEU A 159 9.47 12.02 0.42
C LEU A 159 8.21 11.14 0.60
N GLY A 160 7.45 10.89 -0.47
CA GLY A 160 6.31 9.98 -0.48
C GLY A 160 6.70 8.57 -0.03
N THR A 161 7.77 7.99 -0.61
CA THR A 161 8.27 6.65 -0.24
C THR A 161 8.82 6.60 1.20
N LEU A 162 9.42 7.68 1.70
CA LEU A 162 9.84 7.75 3.10
C LEU A 162 8.63 7.77 4.04
N LEU A 163 7.57 8.50 3.69
CA LEU A 163 6.33 8.53 4.46
C LEU A 163 5.60 7.18 4.39
N THR A 164 5.64 6.48 3.25
CA THR A 164 5.06 5.13 3.13
C THR A 164 5.76 4.13 4.04
N ALA A 165 7.08 4.17 4.10
CA ALA A 165 7.86 3.42 5.07
C ALA A 165 7.48 3.78 6.53
N ALA A 166 7.34 5.07 6.83
CA ALA A 166 7.02 5.52 8.17
C ALA A 166 5.64 5.05 8.66
N TYR A 167 4.57 5.23 7.87
CA TYR A 167 3.23 4.83 8.31
C TYR A 167 3.04 3.30 8.32
N THR A 168 3.69 2.55 7.42
CA THR A 168 3.60 1.08 7.41
C THR A 168 4.29 0.48 8.64
N MET A 169 5.49 0.95 8.94
CA MET A 169 6.17 0.55 10.18
C MET A 169 5.39 1.00 11.42
N HIS A 170 4.79 2.18 11.41
CA HIS A 170 3.91 2.63 12.49
C HIS A 170 2.73 1.67 12.70
N MET A 171 2.02 1.30 11.62
CA MET A 171 0.92 0.33 11.66
C MET A 171 1.37 -1.01 12.26
N PHE A 172 2.52 -1.54 11.84
CA PHE A 172 3.05 -2.79 12.39
C PHE A 172 3.39 -2.68 13.88
N LEU A 173 4.13 -1.64 14.27
CA LEU A 173 4.56 -1.45 15.66
C LEU A 173 3.37 -1.27 16.60
N MET A 174 2.36 -0.50 16.17
CA MET A 174 1.20 -0.18 17.00
C MET A 174 0.24 -1.36 17.18
N THR A 175 0.18 -2.28 16.22
CA THR A 175 -0.71 -3.45 16.32
C THR A 175 0.01 -4.67 16.92
N GLN A 176 1.23 -4.96 16.46
CA GLN A 176 1.89 -6.21 16.82
C GLN A 176 2.76 -6.07 18.07
N ARG A 177 3.43 -4.94 18.26
CA ARG A 177 4.37 -4.74 19.38
C ARG A 177 3.73 -4.03 20.57
N GLY A 178 4.46 -4.07 21.69
CA GLY A 178 4.05 -3.47 22.96
C GLY A 178 3.42 -4.47 23.92
N GLN A 179 2.94 -3.97 25.05
CA GLN A 179 2.28 -4.78 26.06
C GLN A 179 0.87 -5.15 25.59
N LEU A 180 0.51 -6.42 25.76
CA LEU A 180 -0.80 -6.93 25.43
C LEU A 180 -1.85 -6.41 26.45
N PRO A 181 -2.88 -5.67 26.01
CA PRO A 181 -3.93 -5.17 26.88
C PRO A 181 -4.68 -6.29 27.61
N LYS A 182 -5.14 -6.01 28.85
CA LYS A 182 -5.82 -7.00 29.69
C LYS A 182 -7.06 -7.62 29.02
N HIS A 183 -7.82 -6.83 28.26
CA HIS A 183 -9.02 -7.30 27.54
C HIS A 183 -8.70 -8.27 26.39
N LEU A 184 -7.45 -8.35 25.93
CA LEU A 184 -7.02 -9.25 24.85
C LEU A 184 -6.32 -10.51 25.35
N LYS A 185 -6.23 -10.73 26.67
CA LYS A 185 -5.46 -11.86 27.22
C LYS A 185 -6.04 -13.23 26.85
N TYR A 186 -7.34 -13.29 26.56
CA TYR A 186 -8.07 -14.52 26.25
C TYR A 186 -8.63 -14.53 24.82
N ILE A 187 -7.93 -13.91 23.86
CA ILE A 187 -8.34 -13.99 22.45
C ILE A 187 -8.21 -15.43 21.92
N PRO A 188 -9.11 -15.87 21.03
CA PRO A 188 -9.00 -17.19 20.44
C PRO A 188 -7.75 -17.26 19.54
N PRO A 189 -7.13 -18.44 19.42
CA PRO A 189 -6.04 -18.66 18.47
C PRO A 189 -6.53 -18.42 17.03
N ASN A 190 -5.58 -18.34 16.09
CA ASN A 190 -5.94 -18.18 14.69
C ASN A 190 -6.68 -19.39 14.14
N PHE A 191 -7.67 -19.12 13.29
CA PHE A 191 -8.35 -20.18 12.56
C PHE A 191 -7.58 -20.55 11.30
N THR A 192 -7.69 -21.82 10.89
CA THR A 192 -7.09 -22.32 9.63
C THR A 192 -7.59 -21.54 8.42
N ARG A 193 -8.86 -21.10 8.43
CA ARG A 193 -9.46 -20.22 7.41
C ARG A 193 -8.66 -18.93 7.22
N GLU A 194 -8.21 -18.30 8.31
CA GLU A 194 -7.49 -17.02 8.25
C GLU A 194 -6.11 -17.20 7.61
N HIS A 195 -5.41 -18.28 7.97
CA HIS A 195 -4.13 -18.63 7.35
C HIS A 195 -4.29 -18.98 5.88
N CYS A 196 -5.28 -19.80 5.53
CA CYS A 196 -5.58 -20.15 4.15
C CYS A 196 -5.87 -18.88 3.31
N LEU A 197 -6.69 -17.97 3.84
CA LEU A 197 -6.99 -16.71 3.18
C LEU A 197 -5.71 -15.90 2.89
N LEU A 198 -4.82 -15.74 3.87
CA LEU A 198 -3.59 -14.97 3.70
C LEU A 198 -2.62 -15.65 2.74
N THR A 199 -2.53 -16.98 2.77
CA THR A 199 -1.72 -17.75 1.81
C THR A 199 -2.22 -17.55 0.38
N MET A 200 -3.55 -17.50 0.17
CA MET A 200 -4.13 -17.29 -1.16
C MET A 200 -3.89 -15.89 -1.72
N HIS A 201 -3.68 -14.89 -0.87
CA HIS A 201 -3.26 -13.55 -1.31
C HIS A 201 -1.76 -13.48 -1.61
N LEU A 202 -0.93 -14.13 -0.79
CA LEU A 202 0.53 -14.04 -0.90
C LEU A 202 1.12 -14.94 -1.97
N LEU A 203 0.55 -16.13 -2.20
CA LEU A 203 1.06 -17.09 -3.18
C LEU A 203 1.08 -16.51 -4.61
N PRO A 204 0.03 -15.85 -5.11
CA PRO A 204 0.09 -15.15 -6.39
C PRO A 204 1.17 -14.07 -6.44
N MET A 205 1.33 -13.29 -5.37
CA MET A 205 2.37 -12.26 -5.32
C MET A 205 3.79 -12.85 -5.38
N LEU A 206 4.03 -13.96 -4.66
CA LEU A 206 5.30 -14.68 -4.72
C LEU A 206 5.58 -15.25 -6.11
N LEU A 207 4.55 -15.75 -6.80
CA LEU A 207 4.70 -16.23 -8.18
C LEU A 207 5.07 -15.10 -9.15
N ILE A 208 4.43 -13.93 -9.02
CA ILE A 208 4.77 -12.72 -9.80
C ILE A 208 6.21 -12.29 -9.49
N MET A 209 6.69 -12.38 -8.25
CA MET A 209 8.09 -12.06 -7.92
C MET A 209 9.10 -12.95 -8.66
N MET A 210 8.76 -14.23 -8.90
CA MET A 210 9.64 -15.16 -9.60
C MET A 210 9.66 -14.92 -11.11
N LYS A 211 8.58 -14.38 -11.68
CA LYS A 211 8.44 -14.02 -13.10
C LYS A 211 7.69 -12.69 -13.22
N PRO A 212 8.40 -11.56 -12.99
CA PRO A 212 7.80 -10.24 -12.99
C PRO A 212 7.32 -9.79 -14.37
#